data_AF-A0A9P6PDK9-F1
#
_entry.id   AF-A0A9P6PDK9-F1
#
_cell.length_a   1.000
_cell.length_b   1.000
_cell.length_c   1.000
_cell.angle_alpha   90.00
_cell.angle_beta   90.00
_cell.angle_gamma   90.00
#
_symmetry.space_group_name_H-M   'P 1'
#
loop_
_entity.id
_entity.type
_entity.pdbx_description
1 polymer ?
#
loop_
_entity_poly.entity_id
_entity_poly.type
_entity_poly.pdbx_seq_one_letter_code
_entity_poly.pdbx_strand_id
1 'polypeptide(L)'
;MTDTIAPPTLPKGVKKPNDEAYKKELEEINARIDKFKKQSDAVREKINQLPAKSDNSRREELKVQMAELREKQAEIKKSRQAVYEQLDLINDSIRKKVGSIKSFQNKVPYKTKAEVDDRIRELESKIEGGVRLVEEKKMLQEISLLKRNREQVEGLDEQQAAIDKERTIHADIKGKMDDSEAKKISEQYEKLDAEFKQLKDEASQGREVRNKLYDERTRLRGLLDEEYNQLRTLRDEHRKANDEYYNFLRQLREYKKEQERLRKVQEETDKRKEAAEQELEFASMPAFEHEIILCDNLAKYLQSFIGGSAQGNAAPKLAPATNNAPEGFVLLKKSDADEDYFAGAGKKKSKSSANKEKKTDTLKLPLATLEDFFEIKVTVPTKISEIPATLEKLKDRKTYYEAEQPKVTAANKKKAEEKIAAMLKKEEEEKKAKEEAPVAEQPKEDN
;
A
#
# COMPACT_ATOMS: atom_id res chain seq x y z
N MET A 1 -5.64 -14.15 -52.24
CA MET A 1 -4.84 -14.56 -51.07
C MET A 1 -5.82 -14.79 -49.94
N THR A 2 -5.86 -15.99 -49.37
CA THR A 2 -6.77 -16.31 -48.27
C THR A 2 -6.15 -15.79 -46.99
N ASP A 3 -6.45 -14.53 -46.67
CA ASP A 3 -6.15 -13.98 -45.36
C ASP A 3 -7.00 -14.75 -44.35
N THR A 4 -6.37 -15.77 -43.78
CA THR A 4 -6.90 -16.49 -42.63
C THR A 4 -6.79 -15.54 -41.46
N ILE A 5 -7.85 -14.76 -41.28
CA ILE A 5 -8.00 -13.84 -40.16
C ILE A 5 -7.92 -14.68 -38.88
N ALA A 6 -6.77 -14.64 -38.22
CA ALA A 6 -6.53 -15.35 -36.99
C ALA A 6 -7.56 -14.90 -35.93
N PRO A 7 -8.23 -15.83 -35.23
CA PRO A 7 -9.16 -15.45 -34.17
C PRO A 7 -8.37 -14.70 -33.09
N PRO A 8 -8.90 -13.60 -32.54
CA PRO A 8 -8.23 -12.91 -31.45
C PRO A 8 -8.02 -13.91 -30.29
N THR A 9 -6.99 -13.69 -29.47
CA THR A 9 -6.70 -14.52 -28.29
C THR A 9 -7.26 -13.89 -27.01
N LEU A 10 -7.97 -14.67 -26.20
CA LEU A 10 -8.59 -14.17 -24.97
C LEU A 10 -7.50 -13.88 -23.91
N PRO A 11 -7.54 -12.72 -23.25
CA PRO A 11 -6.66 -12.48 -22.11
C PRO A 11 -7.03 -13.39 -20.92
N LYS A 12 -6.07 -13.63 -20.03
CA LYS A 12 -6.27 -14.48 -18.85
C LYS A 12 -7.29 -13.83 -17.90
N GLY A 13 -8.25 -14.62 -17.43
CA GLY A 13 -9.33 -14.14 -16.54
C GLY A 13 -8.82 -13.67 -15.18
N VAL A 14 -9.04 -12.39 -14.88
CA VAL A 14 -8.79 -11.79 -13.56
C VAL A 14 -10.07 -11.87 -12.73
N LYS A 15 -9.97 -12.30 -11.46
CA LYS A 15 -11.11 -12.37 -10.55
C LYS A 15 -11.48 -10.98 -10.04
N LYS A 16 -12.76 -10.71 -9.83
CA LYS A 16 -13.23 -9.45 -9.23
C LYS A 16 -12.66 -9.31 -7.80
N PRO A 17 -12.06 -8.16 -7.44
CA PRO A 17 -11.64 -7.91 -6.06
C PRO A 17 -12.81 -8.00 -5.08
N ASN A 18 -12.56 -8.53 -3.88
CA ASN A 18 -13.58 -8.68 -2.85
C ASN A 18 -13.73 -7.38 -2.04
N ASP A 19 -14.69 -6.56 -2.41
CA ASP A 19 -14.91 -5.23 -1.82
C ASP A 19 -15.36 -5.29 -0.34
N GLU A 20 -16.01 -6.37 0.09
CA GLU A 20 -16.47 -6.50 1.49
C GLU A 20 -15.34 -6.82 2.45
N ALA A 21 -14.42 -7.69 2.04
CA ALA A 21 -13.21 -8.00 2.81
C ALA A 21 -12.31 -6.77 2.96
N TYR A 22 -12.10 -6.04 1.85
CA TYR A 22 -11.34 -4.80 1.83
C TYR A 22 -11.94 -3.73 2.76
N LYS A 23 -13.26 -3.55 2.78
CA LYS A 23 -13.92 -2.61 3.69
C LYS A 23 -13.72 -2.98 5.16
N LYS A 24 -13.82 -4.26 5.51
CA LYS A 24 -13.58 -4.74 6.88
C LYS A 24 -12.13 -4.47 7.31
N GLU A 25 -11.16 -4.81 6.47
CA GLU A 25 -9.74 -4.56 6.74
C GLU A 25 -9.43 -3.06 6.86
N LEU A 26 -10.05 -2.21 6.03
CA LEU A 26 -9.97 -0.76 6.16
C LEU A 26 -10.51 -0.25 7.49
N GLU A 27 -11.69 -0.72 7.92
CA GLU A 27 -12.31 -0.32 9.18
C GLU A 27 -11.44 -0.73 10.38
N GLU A 28 -10.87 -1.94 10.35
CA GLU A 28 -9.94 -2.41 11.38
C GLU A 28 -8.67 -1.56 11.47
N ILE A 29 -8.02 -1.28 10.33
CA ILE A 29 -6.80 -0.44 10.29
C ILE A 29 -7.13 0.99 10.75
N ASN A 30 -8.24 1.58 10.29
CA ASN A 30 -8.64 2.91 10.72
C ASN A 30 -8.93 2.97 12.23
N ALA A 31 -9.58 1.94 12.79
CA ALA A 31 -9.81 1.85 14.23
C ALA A 31 -8.51 1.77 15.05
N ARG A 32 -7.50 1.04 14.56
CA ARG A 32 -6.15 1.00 15.17
C ARG A 32 -5.45 2.35 15.08
N ILE A 33 -5.49 3.00 13.91
CA ILE A 33 -4.94 4.34 13.71
C ILE A 33 -5.56 5.34 14.70
N ASP A 34 -6.88 5.34 14.85
CA ASP A 34 -7.56 6.26 15.76
C ASP A 34 -7.23 5.98 17.23
N LYS A 35 -7.05 4.71 17.61
CA LYS A 35 -6.56 4.33 18.93
C LYS A 35 -5.14 4.87 19.18
N PHE A 36 -4.22 4.68 18.24
CA PHE A 36 -2.84 5.16 18.39
C PHE A 36 -2.74 6.68 18.33
N LYS A 37 -3.57 7.36 17.53
CA LYS A 37 -3.69 8.83 17.54
C LYS A 37 -4.08 9.36 18.90
N LYS A 38 -5.18 8.85 19.49
CA LYS A 38 -5.62 9.25 20.84
C LYS A 38 -4.54 9.03 21.89
N GLN A 39 -3.81 7.91 21.80
CA GLN A 39 -2.68 7.64 22.70
C GLN A 39 -1.51 8.63 22.47
N SER A 40 -1.19 8.94 21.22
CA SER A 40 -0.13 9.87 20.86
C SER A 40 -0.45 11.30 21.30
N ASP A 41 -1.70 11.74 21.13
CA ASP A 41 -2.18 13.04 21.60
C ASP A 41 -2.13 13.13 23.13
N ALA A 42 -2.58 12.09 23.84
CA ALA A 42 -2.47 12.03 25.30
C ALA A 42 -1.01 12.08 25.79
N VAL A 43 -0.07 11.41 25.10
CA VAL A 43 1.37 11.48 25.42
C VAL A 43 1.92 12.88 25.09
N ARG A 44 1.48 13.50 24.00
CA ARG A 44 1.88 14.85 23.62
C ARG A 44 1.40 15.90 24.63
N GLU A 45 0.18 15.79 25.11
CA GLU A 45 -0.35 16.63 26.19
C GLU A 45 0.45 16.46 27.47
N LYS A 46 0.75 15.21 27.88
CA LYS A 46 1.64 14.94 29.03
C LYS A 46 3.01 15.57 28.86
N ILE A 47 3.59 15.52 27.66
CA ILE A 47 4.89 16.16 27.36
C ILE A 47 4.79 17.68 27.46
N ASN A 48 3.71 18.29 26.95
CA ASN A 48 3.52 19.74 27.00
C ASN A 48 3.27 20.26 28.42
N GLN A 49 2.67 19.42 29.29
CA GLN A 49 2.49 19.72 30.72
C GLN A 49 3.77 19.56 31.55
N LEU A 50 4.83 18.94 31.00
CA LEU A 50 6.10 18.84 31.73
C LEU A 50 6.68 20.24 31.93
N PRO A 51 7.23 20.53 33.12
CA PRO A 51 7.90 21.79 33.36
C PRO A 51 9.05 21.99 32.36
N ALA A 52 9.33 23.26 32.03
CA ALA A 52 10.50 23.62 31.25
C ALA A 52 11.76 23.01 31.88
N LYS A 53 12.79 22.77 31.05
CA LYS A 53 14.05 22.15 31.48
C LYS A 53 14.57 22.97 32.69
N SER A 54 14.74 22.31 33.85
CA SER A 54 15.14 23.01 35.08
C SER A 54 16.44 23.78 34.87
N ASP A 55 16.49 25.04 35.29
CA ASP A 55 17.71 25.84 35.24
C ASP A 55 18.80 25.18 36.10
N ASN A 56 19.90 24.79 35.45
CA ASN A 56 21.05 24.17 36.13
C ASN A 56 21.86 25.19 36.95
N SER A 57 21.53 26.49 36.88
CA SER A 57 22.23 27.58 37.56
C SER A 57 22.39 27.31 39.05
N ARG A 58 21.31 26.96 39.74
CA ARG A 58 21.36 26.68 41.19
C ARG A 58 22.28 25.50 41.55
N ARG A 59 22.33 24.46 40.70
CA ARG A 59 23.24 23.32 40.91
C ARG A 59 24.69 23.70 40.68
N GLU A 60 24.95 24.57 39.72
CA GLU A 60 26.29 25.08 39.44
C GLU A 60 26.79 25.98 40.57
N GLU A 61 25.93 26.87 41.08
CA GLU A 61 26.20 27.67 42.29
C GLU A 61 26.53 26.78 43.50
N LEU A 62 25.72 25.76 43.77
CA LEU A 62 25.97 24.83 44.88
C LEU A 62 27.30 24.08 44.72
N LYS A 63 27.68 23.70 43.49
CA LYS A 63 28.98 23.07 43.24
C LYS A 63 30.14 24.01 43.53
N VAL A 64 30.03 25.28 43.15
CA VAL A 64 31.05 26.29 43.42
C VAL A 64 31.18 26.51 44.93
N GLN A 65 30.06 26.72 45.63
CA GLN A 65 30.06 26.88 47.09
C GLN A 65 30.64 25.66 47.82
N MET A 66 30.28 24.45 47.40
CA MET A 66 30.86 23.22 47.95
C MET A 66 32.36 23.10 47.67
N ALA A 67 32.83 23.55 46.51
CA ALA A 67 34.26 23.55 46.18
C ALA A 67 35.04 24.54 47.05
N GLU A 68 34.51 25.75 47.25
CA GLU A 68 35.08 26.75 48.16
C GLU A 68 35.14 26.25 49.61
N LEU A 69 34.08 25.59 50.09
CA LEU A 69 34.08 25.00 51.43
C LEU A 69 35.10 23.85 51.55
N ARG A 70 35.27 23.03 50.52
CA ARG A 70 36.31 21.99 50.50
C ARG A 70 37.72 22.57 50.53
N GLU A 71 37.95 23.69 49.84
CA GLU A 71 39.22 24.40 49.89
C GLU A 71 39.49 24.94 51.31
N LYS A 72 38.51 25.61 51.92
CA LYS A 72 38.59 26.07 53.32
C LYS A 72 38.82 24.92 54.31
N GLN A 73 38.16 23.77 54.11
CA GLN A 73 38.41 22.57 54.92
C GLN A 73 39.84 22.05 54.75
N ALA A 74 40.36 22.04 53.52
CA ALA A 74 41.73 21.62 53.24
C ALA A 74 42.77 22.58 53.85
N GLU A 75 42.52 23.90 53.82
CA GLU A 75 43.36 24.90 54.46
C GLU A 75 43.38 24.76 55.99
N ILE A 76 42.21 24.63 56.62
CA ILE A 76 42.10 24.39 58.07
C ILE A 76 42.79 23.08 58.46
N LYS A 77 42.67 22.03 57.63
CA LYS A 77 43.38 20.77 57.86
C LYS A 77 44.90 20.94 57.77
N LYS A 78 45.41 21.68 56.77
CA LYS A 78 46.83 21.98 56.62
C LYS A 78 47.37 22.81 57.80
N SER A 79 46.64 23.86 58.21
CA SER A 79 47.05 24.68 59.35
C SER A 79 47.05 23.87 60.65
N ARG A 80 46.04 23.04 60.87
CA ARG A 80 45.97 22.12 62.01
C ARG A 80 47.12 21.10 62.00
N GLN A 81 47.46 20.55 60.84
CA GLN A 81 48.58 19.63 60.72
C GLN A 81 49.91 20.32 61.07
N ALA A 82 50.15 21.53 60.57
CA ALA A 82 51.34 22.30 60.91
C ALA A 82 51.42 22.62 62.42
N VAL A 83 50.29 22.94 63.05
CA VAL A 83 50.21 23.16 64.51
C VAL A 83 50.50 21.87 65.28
N TYR A 84 49.98 20.72 64.86
CA TYR A 84 50.32 19.44 65.48
C TYR A 84 51.79 19.08 65.32
N GLU A 85 52.38 19.30 64.15
CA GLU A 85 53.82 19.08 63.92
C GLU A 85 54.66 19.96 64.85
N GLN A 86 54.29 21.24 65.06
CA GLN A 86 54.95 22.12 66.03
C GLN A 86 54.79 21.62 67.47
N LEU A 87 53.61 21.14 67.83
CA LEU A 87 53.30 20.63 69.16
C LEU A 87 54.07 19.34 69.46
N ASP A 88 54.22 18.47 68.46
CA ASP A 88 55.02 17.25 68.54
C ASP A 88 56.52 17.57 68.66
N LEU A 89 57.04 18.55 67.90
CA LEU A 89 58.43 19.01 68.01
C LEU A 89 58.75 19.56 69.41
N ILE A 90 57.84 20.37 69.99
CA ILE A 90 58.00 20.90 71.36
C ILE A 90 57.87 19.77 72.39
N ASN A 91 56.96 18.82 72.20
CA ASN A 91 56.86 17.66 73.09
C ASN A 91 58.13 16.80 73.06
N ASP A 92 58.72 16.60 71.87
CA ASP A 92 59.97 15.88 71.72
C ASP A 92 61.16 16.64 72.31
N SER A 93 61.20 17.98 72.23
CA SER A 93 62.23 18.78 72.91
C SER A 93 62.11 18.69 74.42
N ILE A 94 60.89 18.81 74.96
CA ILE A 94 60.61 18.62 76.39
C ILE A 94 61.03 17.21 76.82
N ARG A 95 60.66 16.17 76.07
CA ARG A 95 61.03 14.77 76.37
C ARG A 95 62.55 14.59 76.41
N LYS A 96 63.28 15.14 75.43
CA LYS A 96 64.75 15.09 75.40
C LYS A 96 65.38 15.80 76.60
N LYS A 97 64.93 17.01 76.94
CA LYS A 97 65.43 17.78 78.09
C LYS A 97 65.08 17.14 79.44
N VAL A 98 63.87 16.61 79.60
CA VAL A 98 63.49 15.84 80.80
C VAL A 98 64.33 14.56 80.90
N GLY A 99 64.59 13.90 79.77
CA GLY A 99 65.47 12.74 79.71
C GLY A 99 66.91 13.07 80.12
N SER A 100 67.46 14.20 79.65
CA SER A 100 68.81 14.66 80.03
C SER A 100 68.89 14.97 81.51
N ILE A 101 67.93 15.72 82.07
CA ILE A 101 67.84 16.02 83.51
C ILE A 101 67.79 14.73 84.33
N LYS A 102 66.92 13.78 83.97
CA LYS A 102 66.83 12.48 84.68
C LYS A 102 68.14 11.69 84.60
N SER A 103 68.76 11.64 83.42
CA SER A 103 70.04 10.95 83.23
C SER A 103 71.18 11.58 84.04
N PHE A 104 71.13 12.89 84.22
CA PHE A 104 72.09 13.65 85.02
C PHE A 104 71.84 13.44 86.53
N GLN A 105 70.59 13.52 86.98
CA GLN A 105 70.18 13.22 88.35
C GLN A 105 70.53 11.79 88.78
N ASN A 106 70.52 10.83 87.86
CA ASN A 106 70.95 9.46 88.15
C ASN A 106 72.49 9.31 88.25
N LYS A 107 73.26 10.23 87.66
CA LYS A 107 74.74 10.20 87.66
C LYS A 107 75.35 11.01 88.79
N VAL A 108 74.69 12.07 89.24
CA VAL A 108 75.17 12.96 90.30
C VAL A 108 74.35 12.75 91.57
N PRO A 109 74.96 12.36 92.70
CA PRO A 109 74.23 12.07 93.94
C PRO A 109 73.70 13.31 94.67
N TYR A 110 74.17 14.51 94.34
CA TYR A 110 73.80 15.77 94.99
C TYR A 110 72.90 16.60 94.09
N LYS A 111 71.81 17.14 94.63
CA LYS A 111 70.70 17.73 93.85
C LYS A 111 70.72 19.24 93.85
N THR A 112 71.32 19.87 94.85
CA THR A 112 71.35 21.33 95.00
C THR A 112 72.78 21.85 95.07
N LYS A 113 72.98 23.11 94.63
CA LYS A 113 74.27 23.79 94.69
C LYS A 113 74.80 23.87 96.13
N ALA A 114 73.90 24.10 97.08
CA ALA A 114 74.21 24.15 98.51
C ALA A 114 74.77 22.82 99.04
N GLU A 115 74.16 21.69 98.67
CA GLU A 115 74.65 20.36 99.04
C GLU A 115 76.06 20.07 98.49
N VAL A 116 76.34 20.48 97.25
CA VAL A 116 77.67 20.29 96.64
C VAL A 116 78.72 21.16 97.35
N ASP A 117 78.37 22.39 97.69
CA ASP A 117 79.28 23.35 98.34
C ASP A 117 79.57 22.99 99.80
N ASP A 118 78.57 22.50 100.53
CA ASP A 118 78.75 22.00 101.89
C ASP A 118 79.67 20.78 101.90
N ARG A 119 79.52 19.87 100.92
CA ARG A 119 80.40 18.70 100.79
C ARG A 119 81.82 19.08 100.39
N ILE A 120 82.00 20.05 99.50
CA ILE A 120 83.34 20.59 99.17
C ILE A 120 83.99 21.18 100.42
N ARG A 121 83.26 21.97 101.21
CA ARG A 121 83.76 22.55 102.48
C ARG A 121 84.14 21.48 103.51
N GLU A 122 83.34 20.41 103.64
CA GLU A 122 83.69 19.26 104.50
C GLU A 122 84.98 18.56 104.06
N LEU A 123 85.18 18.38 102.75
CA LEU A 123 86.36 17.71 102.21
C LEU A 123 87.60 18.59 102.32
N GLU A 124 87.47 19.90 102.06
CA GLU A 124 88.55 20.88 102.24
C GLU A 124 88.98 20.96 103.71
N SER A 125 88.03 21.01 104.66
CA SER A 125 88.32 20.99 106.10
C SER A 125 89.01 19.68 106.56
N LYS A 126 88.63 18.52 105.98
CA LYS A 126 89.28 17.23 106.26
C LYS A 126 90.71 17.15 105.73
N ILE A 127 91.02 17.85 104.63
CA ILE A 127 92.38 17.94 104.08
C ILE A 127 93.25 18.82 104.97
N GLU A 128 92.73 19.96 105.43
CA GLU A 128 93.41 20.85 106.37
C GLU A 128 93.71 20.18 107.73
N GLY A 129 92.86 19.24 108.15
CA GLY A 129 93.03 18.44 109.38
C GLY A 129 94.15 17.39 109.35
N GLY A 130 94.86 17.22 108.22
CA GLY A 130 96.02 16.34 108.11
C GLY A 130 95.67 14.87 107.88
N VAL A 131 95.39 14.51 106.62
CA VAL A 131 95.15 13.12 106.17
C VAL A 131 96.35 12.54 105.44
N ARG A 132 96.37 11.21 105.30
CA ARG A 132 97.42 10.49 104.58
C ARG A 132 97.42 10.90 103.09
N LEU A 133 98.59 11.10 102.50
CA LEU A 133 98.81 11.51 101.09
C LEU A 133 97.95 10.77 100.04
N VAL A 134 97.62 9.50 100.25
CA VAL A 134 96.76 8.72 99.33
C VAL A 134 95.29 9.12 99.45
N GLU A 135 94.83 9.38 100.67
CA GLU A 135 93.47 9.85 100.95
C GLU A 135 93.30 11.31 100.55
N GLU A 136 94.31 12.15 100.79
CA GLU A 136 94.34 13.54 100.31
C GLU A 136 94.19 13.62 98.79
N LYS A 137 94.95 12.81 98.03
CA LYS A 137 94.79 12.74 96.57
C LYS A 137 93.39 12.29 96.14
N LYS A 138 92.77 11.35 96.85
CA LYS A 138 91.40 10.90 96.57
C LYS A 138 90.38 12.00 96.87
N MET A 139 90.51 12.69 98.00
CA MET A 139 89.63 13.81 98.37
C MET A 139 89.79 15.00 97.41
N LEU A 140 91.01 15.29 96.94
CA LEU A 140 91.25 16.31 95.90
C LEU A 140 90.63 15.93 94.55
N GLN A 141 90.68 14.65 94.17
CA GLN A 141 89.97 14.14 92.99
C GLN A 141 88.44 14.25 93.15
N GLU A 142 87.91 13.94 94.34
CA GLU A 142 86.50 14.10 94.67
C GLU A 142 86.07 15.58 94.64
N ILE A 143 86.86 16.49 95.20
CA ILE A 143 86.63 17.94 95.13
C ILE A 143 86.63 18.44 93.68
N SER A 144 87.59 18.00 92.85
CA SER A 144 87.63 18.37 91.44
C SER A 144 86.38 17.86 90.69
N LEU A 145 85.93 16.64 90.99
CA LEU A 145 84.71 16.06 90.42
C LEU A 145 83.44 16.78 90.92
N LEU A 146 83.38 17.17 92.20
CA LEU A 146 82.30 17.95 92.78
C LEU A 146 82.24 19.37 92.21
N LYS A 147 83.39 20.04 92.02
CA LYS A 147 83.46 21.37 91.37
C LYS A 147 82.95 21.30 89.93
N ARG A 148 83.28 20.23 89.18
CA ARG A 148 82.73 19.98 87.83
C ARG A 148 81.23 19.68 87.85
N ASN A 149 80.77 18.90 88.82
CA ASN A 149 79.33 18.59 88.98
C ASN A 149 78.53 19.83 89.40
N ARG A 150 79.12 20.76 90.17
CA ARG A 150 78.49 22.04 90.57
C ARG A 150 78.09 22.84 89.34
N GLU A 151 79.02 23.07 88.41
CA GLU A 151 78.76 23.76 87.14
C GLU A 151 77.63 23.09 86.34
N GLN A 152 77.62 21.75 86.32
CA GLN A 152 76.58 20.98 85.63
C GLN A 152 75.22 21.04 86.34
N VAL A 153 75.19 21.17 87.69
CA VAL A 153 73.97 21.41 88.48
C VAL A 153 73.43 22.81 88.24
N GLU A 154 74.27 23.83 87.99
CA GLU A 154 73.79 25.16 87.59
C GLU A 154 73.08 25.14 86.24
N GLY A 155 73.58 24.33 85.30
CA GLY A 155 72.92 24.10 84.01
C GLY A 155 71.58 23.37 84.11
N LEU A 156 71.26 22.70 85.24
CA LEU A 156 69.95 22.05 85.43
C LEU A 156 68.83 23.06 85.66
N ASP A 157 69.09 24.09 86.46
CA ASP A 157 68.09 25.15 86.73
C ASP A 157 67.72 25.87 85.43
N GLU A 158 68.71 26.11 84.56
CA GLU A 158 68.50 26.66 83.22
C GLU A 158 67.70 25.71 82.31
N GLN A 159 68.00 24.40 82.35
CA GLN A 159 67.24 23.39 81.59
C GLN A 159 65.79 23.27 82.08
N GLN A 160 65.56 23.36 83.40
CA GLN A 160 64.24 23.30 84.01
C GLN A 160 63.42 24.54 83.64
N ALA A 161 64.01 25.73 83.74
CA ALA A 161 63.37 26.97 83.27
C ALA A 161 63.06 26.95 81.77
N ALA A 162 63.89 26.29 80.95
CA ALA A 162 63.63 26.11 79.53
C ALA A 162 62.48 25.11 79.27
N ILE A 163 62.34 24.05 80.06
CA ILE A 163 61.20 23.10 79.98
C ILE A 163 59.90 23.79 80.35
N ASP A 164 59.89 24.58 81.43
CA ASP A 164 58.68 25.25 81.89
C ASP A 164 58.20 26.29 80.87
N LYS A 165 59.12 27.01 80.22
CA LYS A 165 58.83 27.87 79.06
C LYS A 165 58.25 27.09 77.86
N GLU A 166 58.84 25.93 77.53
CA GLU A 166 58.32 25.09 76.43
C GLU A 166 56.92 24.52 76.76
N ARG A 167 56.66 24.19 78.04
CA ARG A 167 55.34 23.73 78.50
C ARG A 167 54.29 24.83 78.44
N THR A 168 54.63 26.06 78.81
CA THR A 168 53.70 27.19 78.65
C THR A 168 53.41 27.44 77.18
N ILE A 169 54.44 27.44 76.31
CA ILE A 169 54.26 27.60 74.87
C ILE A 169 53.38 26.48 74.29
N HIS A 170 53.60 25.23 74.70
CA HIS A 170 52.77 24.09 74.29
C HIS A 170 51.31 24.26 74.73
N ALA A 171 51.07 24.69 75.98
CA ALA A 171 49.72 24.93 76.48
C ALA A 171 49.03 26.07 75.73
N ASP A 172 49.75 27.16 75.43
CA ASP A 172 49.23 28.30 74.67
C ASP A 172 48.88 27.93 73.23
N ILE A 173 49.73 27.15 72.55
CA ILE A 173 49.47 26.65 71.19
C ILE A 173 48.26 25.72 71.18
N LYS A 174 48.16 24.83 72.17
CA LYS A 174 47.02 23.91 72.31
C LYS A 174 45.71 24.64 72.60
N GLY A 175 45.75 25.71 73.41
CA GLY A 175 44.58 26.51 73.78
C GLY A 175 44.00 27.34 72.63
N LYS A 176 44.82 27.69 71.62
CA LYS A 176 44.36 28.43 70.43
C LYS A 176 43.70 27.54 69.37
N MET A 177 43.67 26.22 69.59
CA MET A 177 43.15 25.26 68.62
C MET A 177 41.63 25.07 68.80
N ASP A 178 40.84 26.10 68.47
CA ASP A 178 39.38 26.03 68.54
C ASP A 178 38.80 25.29 67.31
N ASP A 179 38.24 24.10 67.55
CA ASP A 179 37.60 23.23 66.53
C ASP A 179 36.21 23.74 66.06
N SER A 180 35.76 24.89 66.55
CA SER A 180 34.41 25.42 66.30
C SER A 180 34.19 25.80 64.83
N GLU A 181 35.18 26.43 64.18
CA GLU A 181 35.09 26.86 62.78
C GLU A 181 35.09 25.66 61.82
N ALA A 182 35.94 24.66 62.09
CA ALA A 182 35.99 23.43 61.32
C ALA A 182 34.65 22.68 61.34
N LYS A 183 34.01 22.60 62.52
CA LYS A 183 32.68 21.98 62.69
C LYS A 183 31.60 22.74 61.91
N LYS A 184 31.57 24.07 62.03
CA LYS A 184 30.60 24.91 61.29
C LYS A 184 30.74 24.76 59.77
N ILE A 185 31.97 24.72 59.25
CA ILE A 185 32.22 24.53 57.81
C ILE A 185 31.82 23.11 57.37
N SER A 186 32.06 22.08 58.20
CA SER A 186 31.61 20.72 57.92
C SER A 186 30.08 20.61 57.88
N GLU A 187 29.39 21.20 58.84
CA GLU A 187 27.92 21.23 58.88
C GLU A 187 27.31 21.99 57.69
N GLN A 188 27.92 23.12 57.29
CA GLN A 188 27.50 23.85 56.09
C GLN A 188 27.71 23.02 54.83
N TYR A 189 28.84 22.32 54.73
CA TYR A 189 29.14 21.45 53.60
C TYR A 189 28.12 20.30 53.50
N GLU A 190 27.80 19.63 54.61
CA GLU A 190 26.83 18.54 54.64
C GLU A 190 25.42 19.01 54.24
N LYS A 191 25.00 20.20 54.68
CA LYS A 191 23.72 20.81 54.26
C LYS A 191 23.68 21.08 52.75
N LEU A 192 24.73 21.70 52.20
CA LEU A 192 24.79 21.99 50.76
C LEU A 192 24.89 20.70 49.92
N ASP A 193 25.58 19.67 50.41
CA ASP A 193 25.65 18.37 49.73
C ASP A 193 24.30 17.65 49.75
N ALA A 194 23.54 17.73 50.86
CA ALA A 194 22.18 17.21 50.95
C ALA A 194 21.23 17.91 49.98
N GLU A 195 21.24 19.25 49.93
CA GLU A 195 20.46 20.03 48.96
C GLU A 195 20.84 19.70 47.51
N PHE A 196 22.15 19.57 47.24
CA PHE A 196 22.64 19.22 45.91
C PHE A 196 22.18 17.82 45.48
N LYS A 197 22.22 16.83 46.38
CA LYS A 197 21.73 15.47 46.13
C LYS A 197 20.23 15.46 45.85
N GLN A 198 19.43 16.13 46.68
CA GLN A 198 17.99 16.25 46.47
C GLN A 198 17.66 16.84 45.09
N LEU A 199 18.28 17.98 44.75
CA LEU A 199 18.10 18.58 43.44
C LEU A 199 18.51 17.61 42.33
N LYS A 200 19.65 16.92 42.47
CA LYS A 200 20.12 15.97 41.45
C LYS A 200 19.14 14.82 41.25
N ASP A 201 18.59 14.27 42.33
CA ASP A 201 17.63 13.16 42.30
C ASP A 201 16.32 13.59 41.65
N GLU A 202 15.79 14.77 42.00
CA GLU A 202 14.59 15.35 41.38
C GLU A 202 14.76 15.51 39.86
N ALA A 203 15.90 16.01 39.38
CA ALA A 203 16.13 16.08 37.92
C ALA A 203 16.47 14.73 37.28
N SER A 204 16.97 13.75 38.03
CA SER A 204 17.10 12.40 37.51
C SER A 204 15.73 11.81 37.25
N GLN A 205 14.85 11.85 38.26
CA GLN A 205 13.47 11.40 38.16
C GLN A 205 12.69 12.15 37.05
N GLY A 206 12.81 13.48 37.01
CA GLY A 206 12.20 14.30 35.96
C GLY A 206 12.72 13.96 34.55
N ARG A 207 13.99 13.62 34.40
CA ARG A 207 14.56 13.15 33.13
C ARG A 207 14.07 11.76 32.76
N GLU A 208 13.99 10.82 33.71
CA GLU A 208 13.47 9.48 33.46
C GLU A 208 12.01 9.50 33.01
N VAL A 209 11.16 10.30 33.68
CA VAL A 209 9.75 10.48 33.27
C VAL A 209 9.67 11.07 31.87
N ARG A 210 10.49 12.10 31.58
CA ARG A 210 10.53 12.73 30.26
C ARG A 210 10.99 11.77 29.16
N ASN A 211 12.04 10.98 29.43
CA ASN A 211 12.57 10.00 28.49
C ASN A 211 11.52 8.91 28.20
N LYS A 212 10.87 8.36 29.23
CA LYS A 212 9.76 7.39 29.05
C LYS A 212 8.66 7.95 28.16
N LEU A 213 8.24 9.20 28.36
CA LEU A 213 7.23 9.83 27.50
C LEU A 213 7.71 10.04 26.06
N TYR A 214 8.97 10.39 25.84
CA TYR A 214 9.53 10.51 24.49
C TYR A 214 9.71 9.15 23.80
N ASP A 215 10.08 8.11 24.53
CA ASP A 215 10.18 6.74 24.03
C ASP A 215 8.80 6.22 23.65
N GLU A 216 7.79 6.45 24.50
CA GLU A 216 6.39 6.14 24.21
C GLU A 216 5.89 6.88 22.96
N ARG A 217 6.19 8.18 22.83
CA ARG A 217 5.83 8.97 21.63
C ARG A 217 6.49 8.41 20.37
N THR A 218 7.77 8.06 20.45
CA THR A 218 8.54 7.55 19.32
C THR A 218 8.01 6.18 18.90
N ARG A 219 7.69 5.32 19.88
CA ARG A 219 7.06 4.02 19.65
C ARG A 219 5.68 4.15 19.00
N LEU A 220 4.83 5.04 19.52
CA LEU A 220 3.49 5.29 18.97
C LEU A 220 3.55 5.87 17.55
N ARG A 221 4.54 6.72 17.27
CA ARG A 221 4.78 7.23 15.92
C ARG A 221 5.18 6.10 14.97
N GLY A 222 6.11 5.23 15.37
CA GLY A 222 6.48 4.06 14.57
C GLY A 222 5.30 3.15 14.25
N LEU A 223 4.47 2.84 15.25
CA LEU A 223 3.25 2.06 15.07
C LEU A 223 2.23 2.75 14.15
N LEU A 224 2.06 4.08 14.26
CA LEU A 224 1.21 4.85 13.35
C LEU A 224 1.73 4.79 11.92
N ASP A 225 3.03 4.98 11.72
CA ASP A 225 3.67 4.93 10.41
C ASP A 225 3.51 3.53 9.78
N GLU A 226 3.65 2.46 10.57
CA GLU A 226 3.38 1.08 10.14
C GLU A 226 1.92 0.87 9.71
N GLU A 227 0.94 1.29 10.50
CA GLU A 227 -0.49 1.17 10.18
C GLU A 227 -0.87 2.02 8.95
N TYR A 228 -0.29 3.22 8.79
CA TYR A 228 -0.49 4.03 7.58
C TYR A 228 0.16 3.40 6.34
N ASN A 229 1.32 2.76 6.49
CA ASN A 229 1.93 2.00 5.41
C ASN A 229 1.05 0.81 5.02
N GLN A 230 0.50 0.07 5.99
CA GLN A 230 -0.46 -1.00 5.74
C GLN A 230 -1.73 -0.49 5.03
N LEU A 231 -2.27 0.66 5.47
CA LEU A 231 -3.41 1.30 4.82
C LEU A 231 -3.12 1.66 3.36
N ARG A 232 -1.91 2.19 3.11
CA ARG A 232 -1.46 2.56 1.77
C ARG A 232 -1.27 1.34 0.88
N THR A 233 -0.59 0.29 1.37
CA THR A 233 -0.41 -0.95 0.60
C THR A 233 -1.73 -1.61 0.28
N LEU A 234 -2.66 -1.68 1.24
CA LEU A 234 -3.99 -2.24 1.03
C LEU A 234 -4.78 -1.47 -0.05
N ARG A 235 -4.74 -0.13 -0.02
CA ARG A 235 -5.36 0.71 -1.05
C ARG A 235 -4.70 0.53 -2.42
N ASP A 236 -3.39 0.46 -2.46
CA ASP A 236 -2.63 0.30 -3.71
C ASP A 236 -2.86 -1.09 -4.32
N GLU A 237 -2.93 -2.14 -3.50
CA GLU A 237 -3.25 -3.51 -3.93
C GLU A 237 -4.69 -3.62 -4.44
N HIS A 238 -5.66 -3.06 -3.72
CA HIS A 238 -7.06 -3.04 -4.17
C HIS A 238 -7.24 -2.23 -5.45
N ARG A 239 -6.54 -1.08 -5.58
CA ARG A 239 -6.54 -0.30 -6.83
C ARG A 239 -5.95 -1.11 -7.98
N LYS A 240 -4.76 -1.71 -7.82
CA LYS A 240 -4.14 -2.54 -8.86
C LYS A 240 -5.02 -3.70 -9.28
N ALA A 241 -5.61 -4.42 -8.32
CA ALA A 241 -6.51 -5.54 -8.60
C ALA A 241 -7.78 -5.08 -9.34
N ASN A 242 -8.31 -3.90 -9.02
CA ASN A 242 -9.43 -3.31 -9.75
C ASN A 242 -9.03 -2.90 -11.17
N ASP A 243 -7.90 -2.22 -11.33
CA ASP A 243 -7.39 -1.79 -12.63
C ASP A 243 -7.17 -3.01 -13.54
N GLU A 244 -6.54 -4.08 -13.02
CA GLU A 244 -6.37 -5.36 -13.72
C GLU A 244 -7.71 -5.97 -14.14
N TYR A 245 -8.71 -5.98 -13.25
CA TYR A 245 -10.04 -6.51 -13.55
C TYR A 245 -10.78 -5.68 -14.62
N TYR A 246 -10.76 -4.34 -14.53
CA TYR A 246 -11.42 -3.48 -15.51
C TYR A 246 -10.67 -3.45 -16.85
N ASN A 247 -9.35 -3.55 -16.84
CA ASN A 247 -8.55 -3.73 -18.05
C ASN A 247 -8.89 -5.06 -18.72
N PHE A 248 -8.98 -6.15 -17.96
CA PHE A 248 -9.45 -7.44 -18.47
C PHE A 248 -10.86 -7.34 -19.09
N LEU A 249 -11.81 -6.67 -18.42
CA LEU A 249 -13.15 -6.45 -18.97
C LEU A 249 -13.15 -5.61 -20.25
N ARG A 250 -12.28 -4.58 -20.34
CA ARG A 250 -12.13 -3.75 -21.54
C ARG A 250 -11.62 -4.60 -22.70
N GLN A 251 -10.55 -5.36 -22.49
CA GLN A 251 -9.99 -6.26 -23.49
C GLN A 251 -11.00 -7.32 -23.92
N LEU A 252 -11.80 -7.87 -22.99
CA LEU A 252 -12.85 -8.83 -23.33
C LEU A 252 -13.96 -8.21 -24.22
N ARG A 253 -14.30 -6.93 -24.01
CA ARG A 253 -15.26 -6.23 -24.86
C ARG A 253 -14.68 -5.95 -26.24
N GLU A 254 -13.43 -5.51 -26.32
CA GLU A 254 -12.72 -5.27 -27.57
C GLU A 254 -12.61 -6.57 -28.39
N TYR A 255 -12.19 -7.65 -27.73
CA TYR A 255 -12.18 -9.00 -28.27
C TYR A 255 -13.52 -9.42 -28.90
N LYS A 256 -14.63 -9.27 -28.16
CA LYS A 256 -15.97 -9.61 -28.66
C LYS A 256 -16.38 -8.73 -29.84
N LYS A 257 -16.08 -7.43 -29.79
CA LYS A 257 -16.34 -6.50 -30.90
C LYS A 257 -15.55 -6.89 -32.15
N GLU A 258 -14.29 -7.28 -31.99
CA GLU A 258 -13.47 -7.77 -33.09
C GLU A 258 -14.04 -9.08 -33.66
N GLN A 259 -14.39 -10.05 -32.82
CA GLN A 259 -15.03 -11.28 -33.28
C GLN A 259 -16.34 -11.03 -34.02
N GLU A 260 -17.21 -10.15 -33.52
CA GLU A 260 -18.46 -9.78 -34.19
C GLU A 260 -18.21 -9.06 -35.52
N ARG A 261 -17.21 -8.17 -35.58
CA ARG A 261 -16.80 -7.52 -36.84
C ARG A 261 -16.33 -8.55 -37.86
N LEU A 262 -15.48 -9.49 -37.44
CA LEU A 262 -14.99 -10.55 -38.31
C LEU A 262 -16.12 -11.45 -38.81
N ARG A 263 -17.05 -11.83 -37.93
CA ARG A 263 -18.22 -12.63 -38.31
C ARG A 263 -19.12 -11.90 -39.29
N LYS A 264 -19.37 -10.60 -39.08
CA LYS A 264 -20.15 -9.78 -40.01
C LYS A 264 -19.47 -9.66 -41.37
N VAL A 265 -18.15 -9.45 -41.41
CA VAL A 265 -17.39 -9.42 -42.65
C VAL A 265 -17.50 -10.76 -43.39
N GLN A 266 -17.37 -11.89 -42.69
CA GLN A 266 -17.56 -13.22 -43.28
C GLN A 266 -18.97 -13.41 -43.82
N GLU A 267 -20.01 -13.14 -43.01
CA GLU A 267 -21.41 -13.22 -43.43
C GLU A 267 -21.73 -12.32 -44.63
N GLU A 268 -21.19 -11.10 -44.67
CA GLU A 268 -21.33 -10.21 -45.84
C GLU A 268 -20.64 -10.77 -47.07
N THR A 269 -19.42 -11.31 -46.92
CA THR A 269 -18.72 -11.92 -48.06
C THR A 269 -19.43 -13.16 -48.58
N ASP A 270 -20.02 -13.97 -47.71
CA ASP A 270 -20.71 -15.19 -48.11
C ASP A 270 -22.08 -14.88 -48.72
N LYS A 271 -22.86 -13.94 -48.15
CA LYS A 271 -24.10 -13.43 -48.79
C LYS A 271 -23.85 -12.84 -50.18
N ARG A 272 -22.72 -12.16 -50.37
CA ARG A 272 -22.35 -11.61 -51.69
C ARG A 272 -22.02 -12.73 -52.69
N LYS A 273 -21.30 -13.77 -52.27
CA LYS A 273 -21.04 -14.95 -53.10
C LYS A 273 -22.35 -15.66 -53.46
N GLU A 274 -23.22 -15.90 -52.48
CA GLU A 274 -24.54 -16.52 -52.70
C GLU A 274 -25.40 -15.69 -53.66
N ALA A 275 -25.42 -14.37 -53.55
CA ALA A 275 -26.14 -13.50 -54.49
C ALA A 275 -25.56 -13.61 -55.91
N ALA A 276 -24.23 -13.64 -56.05
CA ALA A 276 -23.59 -13.85 -57.34
C ALA A 276 -23.89 -15.24 -57.93
N GLU A 277 -23.89 -16.29 -57.11
CA GLU A 277 -24.26 -17.65 -57.50
C GLU A 277 -25.72 -17.74 -57.94
N GLN A 278 -26.65 -17.13 -57.19
CA GLN A 278 -28.07 -17.07 -57.56
C GLN A 278 -28.28 -16.33 -58.89
N GLU A 279 -27.59 -15.22 -59.13
CA GLU A 279 -27.66 -14.52 -60.42
C GLU A 279 -27.17 -15.38 -61.59
N LEU A 280 -26.13 -16.21 -61.38
CA LEU A 280 -25.69 -17.20 -62.37
C LEU A 280 -26.72 -18.30 -62.56
N GLU A 281 -27.30 -18.83 -61.49
CA GLU A 281 -28.32 -19.87 -61.57
C GLU A 281 -29.58 -19.38 -62.31
N PHE A 282 -30.09 -18.19 -61.99
CA PHE A 282 -31.21 -17.56 -62.70
C PHE A 282 -30.89 -17.31 -64.17
N ALA A 283 -29.68 -16.86 -64.49
CA ALA A 283 -29.26 -16.69 -65.88
C ALA A 283 -29.01 -18.02 -66.61
N SER A 284 -28.76 -19.10 -65.86
CA SER A 284 -28.56 -20.44 -66.40
C SER A 284 -29.85 -21.16 -66.76
N MET A 285 -30.99 -20.71 -66.23
CA MET A 285 -32.31 -21.23 -66.58
C MET A 285 -32.55 -21.07 -68.09
N PRO A 286 -33.09 -22.09 -68.77
CA PRO A 286 -33.38 -22.01 -70.20
C PRO A 286 -34.33 -20.84 -70.50
N ALA A 287 -33.93 -19.97 -71.44
CA ALA A 287 -34.79 -18.90 -71.93
C ALA A 287 -36.06 -19.49 -72.58
N PHE A 288 -37.19 -18.80 -72.46
CA PHE A 288 -38.49 -19.20 -73.01
C PHE A 288 -39.11 -20.49 -72.43
N GLU A 289 -38.59 -21.05 -71.32
CA GLU A 289 -39.18 -22.26 -70.70
C GLU A 289 -40.66 -22.07 -70.34
N HIS A 290 -41.01 -20.92 -69.74
CA HIS A 290 -42.40 -20.56 -69.44
C HIS A 290 -43.27 -20.53 -70.71
N GLU A 291 -42.77 -19.92 -71.79
CA GLU A 291 -43.49 -19.76 -73.05
C GLU A 291 -43.67 -21.11 -73.77
N ILE A 292 -42.69 -22.02 -73.68
CA ILE A 292 -42.79 -23.38 -74.21
C ILE A 292 -43.81 -24.21 -73.42
N ILE A 293 -43.78 -24.14 -72.08
CA ILE A 293 -44.78 -24.79 -71.22
C ILE A 293 -46.17 -24.23 -71.48
N LEU A 294 -46.29 -22.92 -71.67
CA LEU A 294 -47.54 -22.25 -72.01
C LEU A 294 -48.05 -22.69 -73.39
N CYS A 295 -47.18 -22.77 -74.40
CA CYS A 295 -47.53 -23.35 -75.71
C CYS A 295 -48.07 -24.78 -75.57
N ASP A 296 -47.43 -25.61 -74.74
CA ASP A 296 -47.85 -27.00 -74.50
C ASP A 296 -49.16 -27.09 -73.72
N ASN A 297 -49.36 -26.25 -72.72
CA ASN A 297 -50.58 -26.19 -71.93
C ASN A 297 -51.76 -25.69 -72.77
N LEU A 298 -51.55 -24.65 -73.60
CA LEU A 298 -52.56 -24.16 -74.53
C LEU A 298 -52.84 -25.17 -75.65
N ALA A 299 -51.84 -25.87 -76.15
CA ALA A 299 -52.04 -26.95 -77.11
C ALA A 299 -52.87 -28.10 -76.53
N LYS A 300 -52.57 -28.53 -75.29
CA LYS A 300 -53.38 -29.53 -74.56
C LYS A 300 -54.80 -29.04 -74.30
N TYR A 301 -54.94 -27.78 -73.89
CA TYR A 301 -56.24 -27.17 -73.62
C TYR A 301 -57.10 -27.07 -74.89
N LEU A 302 -56.55 -26.60 -76.01
CA LEU A 302 -57.25 -26.56 -77.30
C LEU A 302 -57.55 -27.97 -77.86
N GLN A 303 -56.67 -28.94 -77.64
CA GLN A 303 -56.93 -30.35 -77.98
C GLN A 303 -58.10 -30.94 -77.18
N SER A 304 -58.30 -30.53 -75.92
CA SER A 304 -59.44 -30.97 -75.10
C SER A 304 -60.80 -30.59 -75.70
N PHE A 305 -60.87 -29.50 -76.49
CA PHE A 305 -62.08 -29.07 -77.19
C PHE A 305 -62.37 -29.85 -78.49
N ILE A 306 -61.35 -30.37 -79.18
CA ILE A 306 -61.51 -31.19 -80.38
C ILE A 306 -61.80 -32.67 -80.02
N GLY A 307 -61.25 -33.15 -78.90
CA GLY A 307 -61.32 -34.54 -78.45
C GLY A 307 -62.62 -34.97 -77.75
N GLY A 308 -63.64 -34.11 -77.67
CA GLY A 308 -64.97 -34.50 -77.16
C GLY A 308 -64.99 -35.03 -75.72
N SER A 309 -64.13 -34.52 -74.84
CA SER A 309 -64.24 -34.75 -73.40
C SER A 309 -64.69 -33.46 -72.71
N ALA A 310 -66.01 -33.20 -72.79
CA ALA A 310 -66.67 -32.34 -71.81
C ALA A 310 -66.65 -33.05 -70.45
N GLN A 311 -65.50 -33.06 -69.78
CA GLN A 311 -65.44 -33.22 -68.34
C GLN A 311 -65.61 -31.84 -67.75
N GLY A 312 -66.81 -31.61 -67.23
CA GLY A 312 -67.13 -30.42 -66.47
C GLY A 312 -66.07 -30.19 -65.40
N ASN A 313 -65.76 -28.92 -65.15
CA ASN A 313 -65.03 -28.48 -63.98
C ASN A 313 -65.82 -28.86 -62.72
N ALA A 314 -65.69 -30.11 -62.32
CA ALA A 314 -65.88 -30.55 -60.96
C ALA A 314 -64.74 -29.91 -60.17
N ALA A 315 -65.08 -28.87 -59.41
CA ALA A 315 -64.22 -28.35 -58.37
C ALA A 315 -63.69 -29.53 -57.53
N PRO A 316 -62.36 -29.72 -57.40
CA PRO A 316 -61.84 -30.66 -56.43
C PRO A 316 -62.17 -30.10 -55.04
N LYS A 317 -63.17 -30.72 -54.38
CA LYS A 317 -63.32 -30.68 -52.94
C LYS A 317 -62.05 -31.29 -52.34
N LEU A 318 -61.11 -30.45 -51.93
CA LEU A 318 -60.11 -30.85 -50.95
C LEU A 318 -60.82 -30.95 -49.60
N ALA A 319 -60.97 -32.20 -49.15
CA ALA A 319 -61.33 -32.55 -47.79
C ALA A 319 -60.32 -31.91 -46.80
N PRO A 320 -60.74 -31.61 -45.56
CA PRO A 320 -59.86 -31.03 -44.55
C PRO A 320 -58.68 -31.96 -44.30
N ALA A 321 -57.47 -31.45 -44.47
CA ALA A 321 -56.26 -32.12 -44.04
C ALA A 321 -56.36 -32.38 -42.53
N THR A 322 -56.31 -33.66 -42.21
CA THR A 322 -56.13 -34.23 -40.88
C THR A 322 -54.95 -33.57 -40.19
N ASN A 323 -55.16 -33.11 -38.96
CA ASN A 323 -54.12 -32.72 -38.01
C ASN A 323 -53.03 -33.79 -37.95
N ASN A 324 -51.85 -33.49 -38.46
CA ASN A 324 -50.60 -34.16 -38.15
C ASN A 324 -49.52 -33.07 -38.04
N ALA A 325 -49.55 -32.35 -36.92
CA ALA A 325 -48.41 -31.56 -36.49
C ALA A 325 -47.40 -32.51 -35.82
N PRO A 326 -46.14 -32.53 -36.25
CA PRO A 326 -45.09 -33.36 -35.68
C PRO A 326 -44.77 -32.97 -34.22
N GLU A 327 -44.39 -33.96 -33.43
CA GLU A 327 -43.97 -33.84 -32.02
C GLU A 327 -42.94 -32.73 -31.83
N GLY A 328 -43.26 -31.73 -31.00
CA GLY A 328 -42.26 -30.78 -30.51
C GLY A 328 -42.64 -29.29 -30.47
N PHE A 329 -43.88 -28.89 -30.76
CA PHE A 329 -44.31 -27.49 -30.63
C PHE A 329 -45.45 -27.34 -29.62
N VAL A 330 -45.15 -26.75 -28.46
CA VAL A 330 -46.11 -26.45 -27.40
C VAL A 330 -46.88 -25.19 -27.78
N LEU A 331 -48.12 -25.36 -28.26
CA LEU A 331 -49.07 -24.24 -28.36
C LEU A 331 -49.57 -23.90 -26.96
N LEU A 332 -49.08 -22.78 -26.42
CA LEU A 332 -49.58 -22.20 -25.18
C LEU A 332 -51.02 -21.70 -25.41
N LYS A 333 -51.95 -22.39 -24.76
CA LYS A 333 -53.38 -22.05 -24.68
C LYS A 333 -53.53 -20.74 -23.91
N LYS A 334 -53.79 -19.63 -24.61
CA LYS A 334 -54.11 -18.34 -24.00
C LYS A 334 -55.64 -18.24 -23.93
N SER A 335 -56.17 -18.51 -22.74
CA SER A 335 -57.56 -18.31 -22.38
C SER A 335 -57.88 -16.82 -22.30
N ASP A 336 -58.99 -16.46 -22.93
CA ASP A 336 -60.02 -15.53 -22.46
C ASP A 336 -59.53 -14.28 -21.72
N ALA A 337 -59.32 -13.21 -22.48
CA ALA A 337 -59.76 -11.87 -22.13
C ALA A 337 -59.56 -10.96 -23.34
N ASP A 338 -60.56 -10.12 -23.55
CA ASP A 338 -60.50 -8.85 -24.26
C ASP A 338 -60.84 -8.84 -25.76
N GLU A 339 -62.08 -8.37 -25.96
CA GLU A 339 -62.49 -7.37 -26.95
C GLU A 339 -63.03 -7.87 -28.29
N ASP A 340 -64.34 -8.18 -28.20
CA ASP A 340 -65.38 -7.60 -29.06
C ASP A 340 -64.95 -6.28 -29.72
N TYR A 341 -64.42 -6.36 -30.95
CA TYR A 341 -64.42 -5.21 -31.84
C TYR A 341 -64.68 -5.67 -33.27
N PHE A 342 -65.82 -5.20 -33.78
CA PHE A 342 -66.19 -5.18 -35.19
C PHE A 342 -67.01 -6.38 -35.73
N ALA A 343 -68.20 -6.56 -35.18
CA ALA A 343 -69.30 -7.25 -35.83
C ALA A 343 -69.89 -6.39 -36.98
N GLY A 344 -69.71 -6.83 -38.22
CA GLY A 344 -70.32 -6.25 -39.42
C GLY A 344 -70.99 -7.32 -40.28
N ALA A 345 -72.14 -7.84 -39.83
CA ALA A 345 -72.95 -8.79 -40.58
C ALA A 345 -73.77 -8.07 -41.67
N GLY A 346 -73.47 -8.34 -42.95
CA GLY A 346 -74.22 -7.85 -44.11
C GLY A 346 -74.61 -8.99 -45.06
N LYS A 347 -75.72 -9.66 -44.76
CA LYS A 347 -76.33 -10.75 -45.55
C LYS A 347 -77.16 -10.13 -46.68
N LYS A 348 -76.90 -10.45 -47.97
CA LYS A 348 -77.89 -10.22 -49.04
C LYS A 348 -77.99 -11.40 -50.01
N LYS A 349 -79.24 -11.66 -50.34
CA LYS A 349 -79.88 -12.88 -50.80
C LYS A 349 -80.07 -12.84 -52.33
N SER A 350 -79.86 -13.98 -52.97
CA SER A 350 -80.43 -14.49 -54.23
C SER A 350 -80.94 -13.51 -55.30
N LYS A 351 -80.49 -13.73 -56.54
CA LYS A 351 -81.45 -14.00 -57.63
C LYS A 351 -80.81 -14.80 -58.76
N SER A 352 -81.31 -16.01 -58.90
CA SER A 352 -81.21 -16.83 -60.11
C SER A 352 -81.92 -16.11 -61.25
N SER A 353 -81.26 -16.02 -62.40
CA SER A 353 -81.93 -15.93 -63.69
C SER A 353 -81.22 -16.88 -64.66
N ALA A 354 -81.77 -18.08 -64.78
CA ALA A 354 -81.56 -18.94 -65.92
C ALA A 354 -81.95 -18.18 -67.20
N ASN A 355 -81.04 -18.11 -68.18
CA ASN A 355 -81.44 -17.81 -69.54
C ASN A 355 -80.69 -18.70 -70.53
N LYS A 356 -81.47 -19.65 -71.05
CA LYS A 356 -81.34 -20.41 -72.30
C LYS A 356 -80.05 -20.24 -73.10
N GLU A 357 -79.32 -21.35 -73.18
CA GLU A 357 -78.41 -21.70 -74.25
C GLU A 357 -79.08 -21.51 -75.62
N LYS A 358 -78.56 -20.58 -76.42
CA LYS A 358 -78.55 -20.71 -77.88
C LYS A 358 -77.15 -21.16 -78.25
N LYS A 359 -77.06 -22.30 -78.92
CA LYS A 359 -75.85 -22.77 -79.60
C LYS A 359 -75.42 -21.71 -80.61
N THR A 360 -74.44 -20.91 -80.24
CA THR A 360 -73.60 -20.19 -81.19
C THR A 360 -72.23 -20.84 -81.11
N ASP A 361 -71.58 -20.95 -82.26
CA ASP A 361 -70.26 -21.54 -82.52
C ASP A 361 -69.10 -20.79 -81.84
N THR A 362 -69.32 -20.26 -80.63
CA THR A 362 -68.46 -19.28 -79.94
C THR A 362 -67.79 -19.93 -78.74
N LEU A 363 -66.47 -20.08 -78.81
CA LEU A 363 -65.65 -20.68 -77.75
C LEU A 363 -65.56 -19.72 -76.55
N LYS A 364 -65.99 -20.14 -75.36
CA LYS A 364 -65.85 -19.33 -74.12
C LYS A 364 -64.55 -19.70 -73.43
N LEU A 365 -63.51 -18.93 -73.71
CA LEU A 365 -62.19 -19.08 -73.10
C LEU A 365 -62.11 -18.32 -71.75
N PRO A 366 -61.59 -18.92 -70.68
CA PRO A 366 -61.25 -18.21 -69.44
C PRO A 366 -60.29 -17.05 -69.70
N LEU A 367 -60.46 -15.93 -68.99
CA LEU A 367 -59.62 -14.73 -69.16
C LEU A 367 -58.11 -15.03 -69.03
N ALA A 368 -57.72 -15.92 -68.11
CA ALA A 368 -56.32 -16.36 -67.97
C ALA A 368 -55.79 -17.01 -69.26
N THR A 369 -56.56 -17.90 -69.89
CA THR A 369 -56.12 -18.53 -71.15
C THR A 369 -56.05 -17.52 -72.31
N LEU A 370 -56.85 -16.44 -72.27
CA LEU A 370 -56.75 -15.37 -73.26
C LEU A 370 -55.45 -14.57 -73.09
N GLU A 371 -55.10 -14.24 -71.84
CA GLU A 371 -53.81 -13.60 -71.51
C GLU A 371 -52.63 -14.45 -71.99
N ASP A 372 -52.68 -15.77 -71.79
CA ASP A 372 -51.66 -16.71 -72.26
C ASP A 372 -51.51 -16.70 -73.81
N PHE A 373 -52.62 -16.61 -74.56
CA PHE A 373 -52.59 -16.47 -76.02
C PHE A 373 -52.02 -15.13 -76.48
N PHE A 374 -52.27 -14.06 -75.73
CA PHE A 374 -51.68 -12.74 -76.00
C PHE A 374 -50.18 -12.73 -75.72
N GLU A 375 -49.72 -13.42 -74.68
CA GLU A 375 -48.30 -13.53 -74.32
C GLU A 375 -47.50 -14.23 -75.43
N ILE A 376 -48.03 -15.33 -75.99
CA ILE A 376 -47.43 -16.08 -77.12
C ILE A 376 -47.73 -15.42 -78.48
N LYS A 377 -48.54 -14.34 -78.50
CA LYS A 377 -48.98 -13.61 -79.70
C LYS A 377 -49.61 -14.51 -80.76
N VAL A 378 -50.44 -15.46 -80.32
CA VAL A 378 -51.22 -16.35 -81.20
C VAL A 378 -52.66 -15.88 -81.23
N THR A 379 -53.28 -15.93 -82.42
CA THR A 379 -54.67 -15.52 -82.60
C THR A 379 -55.60 -16.45 -81.81
N VAL A 380 -56.37 -15.87 -80.91
CA VAL A 380 -57.37 -16.58 -80.11
C VAL A 380 -58.41 -17.22 -81.03
N PRO A 381 -58.64 -18.55 -80.99
CA PRO A 381 -59.69 -19.19 -81.77
C PRO A 381 -61.05 -18.79 -81.18
N THR A 382 -61.82 -18.02 -81.93
CA THR A 382 -63.18 -17.61 -81.50
C THR A 382 -64.22 -18.65 -81.86
N LYS A 383 -63.88 -19.57 -82.77
CA LYS A 383 -64.73 -20.65 -83.30
C LYS A 383 -64.03 -22.01 -83.27
N ILE A 384 -64.81 -23.07 -83.18
CA ILE A 384 -64.31 -24.47 -83.11
C ILE A 384 -63.54 -24.86 -84.38
N SER A 385 -63.93 -24.34 -85.55
CA SER A 385 -63.24 -24.59 -86.83
C SER A 385 -61.85 -23.96 -86.94
N GLU A 386 -61.53 -22.97 -86.09
CA GLU A 386 -60.25 -22.24 -86.10
C GLU A 386 -59.19 -22.92 -85.22
N ILE A 387 -59.61 -23.87 -84.36
CA ILE A 387 -58.73 -24.59 -83.43
C ILE A 387 -57.56 -25.32 -84.13
N PRO A 388 -57.74 -26.11 -85.22
CA PRO A 388 -56.63 -26.79 -85.88
C PRO A 388 -55.58 -25.81 -86.44
N ALA A 389 -56.02 -24.69 -87.03
CA ALA A 389 -55.12 -23.66 -87.53
C ALA A 389 -54.36 -22.94 -86.39
N THR A 390 -54.98 -22.79 -85.22
CA THR A 390 -54.29 -22.24 -84.03
C THR A 390 -53.32 -23.24 -83.40
N LEU A 391 -53.59 -24.55 -83.48
CA LEU A 391 -52.67 -25.59 -83.01
C LEU A 391 -51.39 -25.67 -83.85
N GLU A 392 -51.49 -25.50 -85.18
CA GLU A 392 -50.32 -25.40 -86.05
C GLU A 392 -49.48 -24.16 -85.72
N LYS A 393 -50.12 -23.00 -85.57
CA LYS A 393 -49.45 -21.76 -85.16
C LYS A 393 -48.78 -21.84 -83.78
N LEU A 394 -49.36 -22.58 -82.83
CA LEU A 394 -48.74 -22.84 -81.53
C LEU A 394 -47.51 -23.75 -81.65
N LYS A 395 -47.56 -24.76 -82.52
CA LYS A 395 -46.40 -25.64 -82.80
C LYS A 395 -45.27 -24.89 -83.52
N ASP A 396 -45.61 -24.02 -84.47
CA ASP A 396 -44.64 -23.17 -85.16
C ASP A 396 -43.98 -22.17 -84.18
N ARG A 397 -44.77 -21.61 -83.25
CA ARG A 397 -44.24 -20.77 -82.18
C ARG A 397 -43.35 -21.56 -81.22
N LYS A 398 -43.76 -22.77 -80.81
CA LYS A 398 -42.95 -23.64 -79.96
C LYS A 398 -41.58 -23.96 -80.58
N THR A 399 -41.54 -24.36 -81.86
CA THR A 399 -40.28 -24.65 -82.56
C THR A 399 -39.40 -23.40 -82.73
N TYR A 400 -40.02 -22.22 -82.93
CA TYR A 400 -39.31 -20.94 -82.91
C TYR A 400 -38.67 -20.66 -81.53
N TYR A 401 -39.40 -20.89 -80.44
CA TYR A 401 -38.88 -20.70 -79.09
C TYR A 401 -37.78 -21.70 -78.73
N GLU A 402 -37.90 -22.97 -79.11
CA GLU A 402 -36.86 -23.99 -78.93
C GLU A 402 -35.58 -23.66 -79.74
N ALA A 403 -35.71 -23.12 -80.95
CA ALA A 403 -34.56 -22.76 -81.79
C ALA A 403 -33.84 -21.49 -81.30
N GLU A 404 -34.57 -20.53 -80.71
CA GLU A 404 -34.02 -19.27 -80.23
C GLU A 404 -33.57 -19.33 -78.75
N GLN A 405 -34.07 -20.32 -77.99
CA GLN A 405 -33.71 -20.63 -76.61
C GLN A 405 -32.18 -20.68 -76.36
N PRO A 406 -31.33 -21.42 -77.11
CA PRO A 406 -29.90 -21.47 -76.82
C PRO A 406 -29.18 -20.13 -77.03
N LYS A 407 -29.61 -19.33 -78.01
CA LYS A 407 -29.02 -18.02 -78.28
C LYS A 407 -29.35 -17.00 -77.20
N VAL A 408 -30.61 -16.96 -76.78
CA VAL A 408 -31.08 -16.04 -75.74
C VAL A 408 -30.56 -16.47 -74.37
N THR A 409 -30.48 -17.77 -74.08
CA THR A 409 -29.84 -18.29 -72.87
C THR A 409 -28.35 -17.93 -72.82
N ALA A 410 -27.62 -18.08 -73.93
CA ALA A 410 -26.22 -17.68 -73.99
C ALA A 410 -26.03 -16.15 -73.85
N ALA A 411 -26.92 -15.35 -74.42
CA ALA A 411 -26.91 -13.90 -74.26
C ALA A 411 -27.25 -13.47 -72.81
N ASN A 412 -28.17 -14.16 -72.14
CA ASN A 412 -28.53 -13.90 -70.76
C ASN A 412 -27.41 -14.31 -69.79
N LYS A 413 -26.78 -15.47 -70.02
CA LYS A 413 -25.57 -15.91 -69.29
C LYS A 413 -24.44 -14.90 -69.41
N LYS A 414 -24.12 -14.44 -70.63
CA LYS A 414 -23.09 -13.40 -70.84
C LYS A 414 -23.42 -12.09 -70.14
N LYS A 415 -24.68 -11.64 -70.21
CA LYS A 415 -25.12 -10.42 -69.50
C LYS A 415 -25.04 -10.59 -67.97
N ALA A 416 -25.29 -11.79 -67.44
CA ALA A 416 -25.16 -12.07 -66.01
C ALA A 416 -23.68 -12.15 -65.59
N GLU A 417 -22.84 -12.82 -66.36
CA GLU A 417 -21.38 -12.86 -66.15
C GLU A 417 -20.76 -11.46 -66.21
N GLU A 418 -21.18 -10.61 -67.14
CA GLU A 418 -20.74 -9.21 -67.23
C GLU A 418 -21.21 -8.37 -66.04
N LYS A 419 -22.45 -8.58 -65.56
CA LYS A 419 -22.97 -7.93 -64.36
C LYS A 419 -22.22 -8.37 -63.10
N ILE A 420 -21.95 -9.66 -62.95
CA ILE A 420 -21.20 -10.20 -61.82
C ILE A 420 -19.75 -9.72 -61.87
N ALA A 421 -19.12 -9.70 -63.04
CA ALA A 421 -17.78 -9.14 -63.22
C ALA A 421 -17.75 -7.63 -62.88
N ALA A 422 -18.81 -6.88 -63.22
CA ALA A 422 -18.94 -5.49 -62.82
C ALA A 422 -19.16 -5.32 -61.30
N MET A 423 -19.93 -6.21 -60.66
CA MET A 423 -20.15 -6.22 -59.22
C MET A 423 -18.85 -6.57 -58.46
N LEU A 424 -18.09 -7.56 -58.93
CA LEU A 424 -16.79 -7.94 -58.35
C LEU A 424 -15.73 -6.84 -58.52
N LYS A 425 -15.70 -6.16 -59.67
CA LYS A 425 -14.77 -5.02 -59.88
C LYS A 425 -15.12 -3.83 -58.98
N LYS A 426 -16.41 -3.49 -58.85
CA LYS A 426 -16.86 -2.47 -57.89
C LYS A 426 -16.54 -2.86 -56.45
N GLU A 427 -16.60 -4.15 -56.13
CA GLU A 427 -16.23 -4.66 -54.81
C GLU A 427 -14.72 -4.57 -54.55
N GLU A 428 -13.86 -4.85 -55.53
CA GLU A 428 -12.42 -4.64 -55.41
C GLU A 428 -12.07 -3.16 -55.24
N GLU A 429 -12.78 -2.27 -55.92
CA GLU A 429 -12.66 -0.82 -55.75
C GLU A 429 -13.15 -0.35 -54.37
N GLU A 430 -14.27 -0.86 -53.87
CA GLU A 430 -14.78 -0.56 -52.51
C GLU A 430 -13.91 -1.14 -51.39
N LYS A 431 -13.31 -2.32 -51.59
CA LYS A 431 -12.35 -2.91 -50.65
C LYS A 431 -11.06 -2.10 -50.59
N LYS A 432 -10.52 -1.70 -51.76
CA LYS A 432 -9.35 -0.80 -51.83
C LYS A 432 -9.63 0.57 -51.22
N ALA A 433 -10.80 1.15 -51.46
CA ALA A 433 -11.20 2.42 -50.86
C ALA A 433 -11.37 2.33 -49.32
N LYS A 434 -11.72 1.15 -48.78
CA LYS A 434 -11.78 0.91 -47.32
C LYS A 434 -10.42 0.59 -46.70
N GLU A 435 -9.48 0.01 -47.45
CA GLU A 435 -8.09 -0.18 -47.00
C GLU A 435 -7.22 1.09 -47.10
N GLU A 436 -7.49 1.98 -48.08
CA GLU A 436 -6.78 3.24 -48.27
C GLU A 436 -7.30 4.39 -47.39
N ALA A 437 -8.37 4.20 -46.62
CA ALA A 437 -8.78 5.14 -45.58
C ALA A 437 -7.83 5.02 -44.38
N PRO A 438 -6.89 5.97 -44.17
CA PRO A 438 -5.87 5.84 -43.15
C PRO A 438 -6.49 5.89 -41.75
N VAL A 439 -5.86 5.13 -40.86
CA VAL A 439 -5.93 5.27 -39.40
C VAL A 439 -5.64 6.74 -39.01
N ALA A 440 -6.69 7.54 -38.90
CA ALA A 440 -6.76 8.80 -38.18
C ALA A 440 -8.12 8.74 -37.48
N GLU A 441 -8.22 8.67 -36.15
CA GLU A 441 -7.73 9.66 -35.22
C GLU A 441 -7.84 9.00 -33.82
N GLN A 442 -6.71 8.74 -33.15
CA GLN A 442 -6.72 8.58 -31.70
C GLN A 442 -6.77 9.99 -31.12
N PRO A 443 -7.84 10.41 -30.41
CA PRO A 443 -7.77 11.62 -29.63
C PRO A 443 -6.78 11.40 -28.49
N LYS A 444 -5.73 12.22 -28.46
CA LYS A 444 -4.94 12.46 -27.25
C LYS A 444 -5.91 13.02 -26.20
N GLU A 445 -6.22 12.25 -25.17
CA GLU A 445 -6.83 12.77 -23.95
C GLU A 445 -5.71 13.38 -23.09
N ASP A 446 -5.64 14.70 -23.11
CA ASP A 446 -5.08 15.49 -22.02
C ASP A 446 -6.05 15.41 -20.82
N ASN A 447 -5.67 14.66 -19.78
CA ASN A 447 -5.81 15.01 -18.36
C ASN A 447 -5.17 13.98 -17.43
#